data_AF-A0A939V1Z2-F1
#
_entry.id   AF-A0A939V1Z2-F1
#
_cell.length_a   1.000
_cell.length_b   1.000
_cell.length_c   1.000
_cell.angle_alpha   90.00
_cell.angle_beta   90.00
_cell.angle_gamma   90.00
#
_symmetry.space_group_name_H-M   'P 1'
#
loop_
_entity.id
_entity.type
_entity.pdbx_description
1 polymer ?
#
loop_
_entity_poly.entity_id
_entity_poly.type
_entity_poly.pdbx_seq_one_letter_code
_entity_poly.pdbx_strand_id
1 'polypeptide(L)'
;MGMFDKLFGDAVRAIENAAADAAADAAANAVKDQFNKDVTNAAAKAGIDPATIETSQPVQNSVLTAEPTESGFSWGEEMPAEENQYNFSGTYRDYFEMIFREDFADLSVAKEIPEKFPRRTTYRLSRGGAVALVVELLPDTSSTKKLRNECASQGIPYVRFYYDHDGWWNTRAYVVDRIRKALG
;
A
#
# COMPACT_ATOMS: atom_id res chain seq x y z
N MET A 1 -43.67 -12.90 -19.32
CA MET A 1 -42.29 -13.17 -19.78
C MET A 1 -41.53 -11.85 -19.74
N GLY A 2 -40.43 -11.63 -19.04
CA GLY A 2 -39.66 -12.43 -18.09
C GLY A 2 -38.95 -11.43 -17.18
N MET A 3 -39.36 -11.38 -15.91
CA MET A 3 -38.71 -10.57 -14.86
C MET A 3 -37.75 -11.44 -14.01
N PHE A 4 -37.64 -12.72 -14.34
CA PHE A 4 -36.75 -13.69 -13.70
C PHE A 4 -35.40 -13.86 -14.42
N ASP A 5 -35.28 -13.53 -15.72
CA ASP A 5 -34.01 -13.70 -16.47
C ASP A 5 -32.91 -12.70 -16.10
N LYS A 6 -33.25 -11.56 -15.49
CA LYS A 6 -32.25 -10.56 -15.09
C LYS A 6 -31.55 -10.86 -13.76
N LEU A 7 -32.11 -11.73 -12.93
CA LEU A 7 -31.50 -12.10 -11.63
C LEU A 7 -30.46 -13.21 -11.75
N PHE A 8 -30.52 -14.04 -12.80
CA PHE A 8 -29.53 -15.10 -13.03
C PHE A 8 -28.35 -14.64 -13.91
N GLY A 9 -28.51 -13.60 -14.73
CA GLY A 9 -27.42 -13.06 -15.56
C GLY A 9 -26.29 -12.39 -14.78
N ASP A 10 -26.62 -11.63 -13.73
CA ASP A 10 -25.63 -10.95 -12.89
C ASP A 10 -24.94 -11.91 -11.91
N ALA A 11 -25.64 -12.94 -11.43
CA ALA A 11 -25.06 -13.98 -10.58
C ALA A 11 -24.03 -14.84 -11.35
N VAL A 12 -24.31 -15.18 -12.61
CA VAL A 12 -23.38 -15.94 -13.45
C VAL A 12 -22.14 -15.11 -13.83
N ARG A 13 -22.31 -13.81 -14.15
CA ARG A 13 -21.16 -12.89 -14.35
C ARG A 13 -20.32 -12.68 -13.09
N ALA A 14 -20.93 -12.68 -11.91
CA ALA A 14 -20.19 -12.59 -10.66
C ALA A 14 -19.36 -13.85 -10.36
N ILE A 15 -19.83 -15.03 -10.78
CA ILE A 15 -19.12 -16.31 -10.63
C ILE A 15 -17.97 -16.43 -11.65
N GLU A 16 -18.19 -16.04 -12.91
CA GLU A 16 -17.12 -16.03 -13.92
C GLU A 16 -15.98 -15.06 -13.57
N ASN A 17 -16.31 -13.88 -13.02
CA ASN A 17 -15.29 -12.93 -12.56
C ASN A 17 -14.53 -13.42 -11.32
N ALA A 18 -15.18 -14.15 -10.40
CA ALA A 18 -14.50 -14.73 -9.24
C ALA A 18 -13.53 -15.86 -9.61
N ALA A 19 -13.84 -16.63 -10.67
CA ALA A 19 -12.94 -17.65 -11.21
C ALA A 19 -11.72 -17.02 -11.90
N ALA A 20 -11.89 -15.89 -12.58
CA ALA A 20 -10.77 -15.13 -13.15
C ALA A 20 -9.86 -14.51 -12.07
N ASP A 21 -10.43 -14.03 -10.96
CA ASP A 21 -9.69 -13.50 -9.81
C ASP A 21 -8.86 -14.59 -9.11
N ALA A 22 -9.41 -15.80 -8.94
CA ALA A 22 -8.67 -16.95 -8.37
C ALA A 22 -7.53 -17.44 -9.29
N ALA A 23 -7.70 -17.36 -10.60
CA ALA A 23 -6.68 -17.74 -11.57
C ALA A 23 -5.53 -16.71 -11.64
N ALA A 24 -5.81 -15.43 -11.44
CA ALA A 24 -4.79 -14.38 -11.40
C ALA A 24 -3.89 -14.48 -10.15
N ASP A 25 -4.46 -14.78 -8.98
CA ASP A 25 -3.69 -14.99 -7.75
C ASP A 25 -2.84 -16.28 -7.80
N ALA A 26 -3.35 -17.34 -8.44
CA ALA A 26 -2.58 -18.56 -8.66
C ALA A 26 -1.39 -18.35 -9.64
N ALA A 27 -1.59 -17.55 -10.70
CA ALA A 27 -0.53 -17.23 -11.66
C ALA A 27 0.55 -16.31 -11.07
N ALA A 28 0.19 -15.36 -10.20
CA ALA A 28 1.15 -14.47 -9.55
C ALA A 28 2.09 -15.22 -8.58
N ASN A 29 1.57 -16.23 -7.88
CA ASN A 29 2.38 -17.09 -7.02
C ASN A 29 3.33 -17.99 -7.82
N ALA A 30 2.89 -18.53 -8.97
CA ALA A 30 3.73 -19.36 -9.84
C ALA A 30 4.91 -18.60 -10.47
N VAL A 31 4.75 -17.31 -10.77
CA VAL A 31 5.84 -16.47 -11.34
C VAL A 31 6.88 -16.10 -10.28
N LYS A 32 6.46 -15.86 -9.03
CA LYS A 32 7.40 -15.58 -7.91
C LYS A 32 8.29 -16.80 -7.60
N ASP A 33 7.74 -18.01 -7.66
CA ASP A 33 8.52 -19.23 -7.41
C ASP A 33 9.54 -19.51 -8.53
N GLN A 34 9.23 -19.13 -9.78
CA GLN A 34 10.15 -19.32 -10.90
C GLN A 34 11.30 -18.30 -10.90
N PHE A 35 11.05 -17.05 -10.53
CA PHE A 35 12.09 -16.01 -10.44
C PHE A 35 13.14 -16.33 -9.36
N ASN A 36 12.71 -16.80 -8.18
CA ASN A 36 13.65 -17.20 -7.12
C ASN A 36 14.52 -18.40 -7.52
N LYS A 37 13.98 -19.32 -8.32
CA LYS A 37 14.74 -20.49 -8.81
C LYS A 37 15.82 -20.13 -9.83
N ASP A 38 15.60 -19.08 -10.63
CA ASP A 38 16.55 -18.62 -11.63
C ASP A 38 17.68 -17.74 -11.04
N VAL A 39 17.38 -16.89 -10.05
CA VAL A 39 18.41 -16.09 -9.35
C VAL A 39 19.38 -16.97 -8.56
N THR A 40 18.88 -18.04 -7.93
CA THR A 40 19.72 -18.95 -7.13
C THR A 40 20.67 -19.78 -8.00
N ASN A 41 20.30 -20.08 -9.25
CA ASN A 41 21.15 -20.80 -10.21
C ASN A 41 22.15 -19.90 -10.95
N ALA A 42 21.89 -18.59 -11.05
CA ALA A 42 22.82 -17.64 -11.67
C ALA A 42 24.03 -17.32 -10.77
N ALA A 43 23.85 -17.30 -9.44
CA ALA A 43 24.94 -17.03 -8.49
C ALA A 43 25.98 -18.16 -8.38
N ALA A 44 25.59 -19.42 -8.64
CA ALA A 44 26.52 -20.56 -8.60
C ALA A 44 27.42 -20.67 -9.84
N LYS A 45 27.18 -19.87 -10.90
CA LYS A 45 27.89 -19.94 -12.18
C LYS A 45 28.92 -18.82 -12.39
N ALA A 46 29.02 -17.85 -11.46
CA ALA A 46 29.86 -16.66 -11.64
C ALA A 46 31.23 -16.70 -10.92
N GLY A 47 31.50 -17.68 -10.05
CA GLY A 47 32.86 -17.95 -9.54
C GLY A 47 33.62 -16.74 -8.99
N ILE A 48 32.96 -15.88 -8.21
CA ILE A 48 33.59 -14.68 -7.62
C ILE A 48 34.06 -15.01 -6.20
N ASP A 49 35.38 -15.14 -6.05
CA ASP A 49 36.04 -15.31 -4.76
C ASP A 49 35.94 -14.03 -3.89
N PRO A 50 35.57 -14.13 -2.60
CA PRO A 50 35.34 -12.97 -1.74
C PRO A 50 36.61 -12.35 -1.12
N ALA A 51 37.79 -12.53 -1.72
CA ALA A 51 39.08 -12.25 -1.07
C ALA A 51 39.85 -11.02 -1.59
N THR A 52 39.25 -10.16 -2.43
CA THR A 52 40.01 -9.06 -3.05
C THR A 52 39.24 -7.74 -3.05
N ILE A 53 39.11 -7.11 -1.88
CA ILE A 53 39.01 -5.64 -1.81
C ILE A 53 39.95 -5.15 -0.72
N GLU A 54 41.12 -4.72 -1.18
CA GLU A 54 42.18 -4.10 -0.42
C GLU A 54 41.92 -2.59 -0.29
N THR A 55 42.14 -2.09 0.94
CA THR A 55 42.74 -0.80 1.27
C THR A 55 41.95 0.50 0.99
N SER A 56 41.46 1.12 2.06
CA SER A 56 41.71 2.54 2.37
C SER A 56 41.46 2.83 3.85
N GLN A 57 42.51 3.34 4.51
CA GLN A 57 42.57 3.72 5.92
C GLN A 57 42.01 5.16 6.16
N PRO A 58 41.87 5.60 7.42
CA PRO A 58 40.71 6.34 7.91
C PRO A 58 40.87 7.86 7.81
N VAL A 59 39.75 8.55 7.55
CA VAL A 59 39.66 9.99 7.77
C VAL A 59 38.83 10.22 9.03
N GLN A 60 39.50 10.67 10.09
CA GLN A 60 38.87 11.27 11.26
C GLN A 60 38.14 12.55 10.81
N ASN A 61 36.86 12.71 11.14
CA ASN A 61 36.43 13.78 12.06
C ASN A 61 34.92 13.91 12.17
N SER A 62 34.55 14.40 13.36
CA SER A 62 33.29 15.02 13.73
C SER A 62 32.13 14.07 14.01
N VAL A 63 32.02 13.72 15.30
CA VAL A 63 30.73 13.61 16.00
C VAL A 63 29.98 14.94 15.78
N LEU A 64 29.22 15.00 14.68
CA LEU A 64 28.11 15.92 14.57
C LEU A 64 26.95 15.23 15.28
N THR A 65 26.61 15.76 16.45
CA THR A 65 25.26 15.69 17.00
C THR A 65 24.31 16.04 15.87
N ALA A 66 23.73 15.02 15.23
CA ALA A 66 22.74 15.21 14.20
C ALA A 66 21.55 15.87 14.89
N GLU A 67 21.39 17.17 14.63
CA GLU A 67 20.09 17.81 14.74
C GLU A 67 19.08 16.94 13.98
N PRO A 68 17.83 16.80 14.46
CA PRO A 68 16.85 15.94 13.82
C PRO A 68 16.66 16.41 12.38
N THR A 69 17.30 15.71 11.45
CA THR A 69 17.20 15.97 10.02
C THR A 69 15.73 15.88 9.64
N GLU A 70 15.25 16.97 9.08
CA GLU A 70 13.94 17.13 8.46
C GLU A 70 13.56 15.88 7.67
N SER A 71 12.40 15.30 7.99
CA SER A 71 11.66 14.35 7.14
C SER A 71 12.53 13.26 6.50
N GLY A 72 13.13 12.40 7.32
CA GLY A 72 13.70 11.15 6.83
C GLY A 72 12.63 10.36 6.07
N PHE A 73 12.90 10.06 4.81
CA PHE A 73 12.01 9.41 3.84
C PHE A 73 11.03 8.43 4.50
N SER A 74 9.75 8.50 4.12
CA SER A 74 8.70 7.60 4.64
C SER A 74 8.80 6.17 4.10
N TRP A 75 9.96 5.87 3.55
CA TRP A 75 10.43 4.59 3.12
C TRP A 75 11.93 4.47 3.37
N GLY A 76 12.43 3.27 3.65
CA GLY A 76 13.84 2.99 3.91
C GLY A 76 14.02 1.81 4.85
N GLU A 77 15.27 1.40 5.06
CA GLU A 77 15.60 0.30 5.98
C GLU A 77 15.41 0.69 7.44
N GLU A 78 15.69 1.96 7.77
CA GLU A 78 15.56 2.49 9.12
C GLU A 78 14.21 3.18 9.31
N MET A 79 13.53 2.85 10.42
CA MET A 79 12.27 3.47 10.80
C MET A 79 12.51 4.92 11.27
N PRO A 80 11.84 5.93 10.68
CA PRO A 80 11.95 7.31 11.11
C PRO A 80 11.49 7.50 12.55
N ALA A 81 12.02 8.54 13.21
CA ALA A 81 11.57 8.98 14.52
C ALA A 81 10.16 9.61 14.49
N GLU A 82 9.71 10.06 13.31
CA GLU A 82 8.35 10.57 13.13
C GLU A 82 7.30 9.48 13.43
N GLU A 83 6.17 9.91 13.98
CA GLU A 83 5.02 9.04 14.18
C GLU A 83 4.57 8.41 12.85
N ASN A 84 4.31 7.11 12.91
CA ASN A 84 3.99 6.27 11.78
C ASN A 84 3.13 5.08 12.26
N GLN A 85 2.65 4.26 11.31
CA GLN A 85 1.70 3.18 11.63
C GLN A 85 2.26 2.10 12.57
N TYR A 86 3.58 2.00 12.75
CA TYR A 86 4.25 0.99 13.57
C TYR A 86 4.63 1.49 14.97
N ASN A 87 4.88 2.79 15.15
CA ASN A 87 5.22 3.38 16.45
C ASN A 87 4.04 4.14 17.11
N PHE A 88 2.90 4.23 16.42
CA PHE A 88 1.65 4.74 16.97
C PHE A 88 1.06 3.81 18.05
N SER A 89 0.49 4.38 19.12
CA SER A 89 -0.07 3.63 20.26
C SER A 89 -1.48 3.06 19.99
N GLY A 90 -1.68 2.43 18.83
CA GLY A 90 -2.97 1.87 18.40
C GLY A 90 -2.83 0.94 17.19
N THR A 91 -3.93 0.67 16.49
CA THR A 91 -3.85 -0.09 15.23
C THR A 91 -3.50 0.82 14.05
N TYR A 92 -3.02 0.24 12.94
CA TYR A 92 -2.82 1.01 11.71
C TYR A 92 -4.11 1.73 11.27
N ARG A 93 -5.30 1.13 11.50
CA ARG A 93 -6.58 1.77 11.17
C ARG A 93 -6.82 3.01 12.02
N ASP A 94 -6.55 2.91 13.31
CA ASP A 94 -6.70 4.03 14.25
C ASP A 94 -5.74 5.17 13.88
N TYR A 95 -4.52 4.83 13.47
CA TYR A 95 -3.53 5.79 12.98
C TYR A 95 -4.02 6.57 11.76
N PHE A 96 -4.49 5.88 10.70
CA PHE A 96 -5.03 6.56 9.52
C PHE A 96 -6.32 7.35 9.85
N GLU A 97 -7.19 6.82 10.70
CA GLU A 97 -8.42 7.50 11.13
C GLU A 97 -8.13 8.78 11.94
N MET A 98 -7.09 8.78 12.76
CA MET A 98 -6.61 9.97 13.46
C MET A 98 -6.12 11.01 12.45
N ILE A 99 -5.29 10.64 11.48
CA ILE A 99 -4.83 11.57 10.42
C ILE A 99 -6.01 12.17 9.68
N PHE A 100 -7.00 11.36 9.27
CA PHE A 100 -8.18 11.88 8.57
C PHE A 100 -8.97 12.88 9.41
N ARG A 101 -9.10 12.61 10.72
CA ARG A 101 -9.84 13.47 11.64
C ARG A 101 -9.12 14.79 11.91
N GLU A 102 -7.80 14.77 12.01
CA GLU A 102 -7.00 15.94 12.40
C GLU A 102 -6.59 16.79 11.20
N ASP A 103 -6.08 16.18 10.13
CA ASP A 103 -5.52 16.89 8.97
C ASP A 103 -6.55 17.16 7.85
N PHE A 104 -7.69 16.47 7.89
CA PHE A 104 -8.76 16.55 6.89
C PHE A 104 -10.15 16.72 7.52
N ALA A 105 -10.22 17.51 8.60
CA ALA A 105 -11.42 17.73 9.41
C ALA A 105 -12.62 18.31 8.64
N ASP A 106 -12.39 18.90 7.47
CA ASP A 106 -13.42 19.42 6.58
C ASP A 106 -14.07 18.33 5.69
N LEU A 107 -13.53 17.12 5.70
CA LEU A 107 -14.04 15.98 4.94
C LEU A 107 -14.81 15.01 5.85
N SER A 108 -15.96 14.54 5.38
CA SER A 108 -16.67 13.44 6.05
C SER A 108 -16.06 12.11 5.65
N VAL A 109 -15.76 11.25 6.62
CA VAL A 109 -15.11 9.95 6.41
C VAL A 109 -16.10 8.81 6.59
N ALA A 110 -16.25 7.94 5.59
CA ALA A 110 -16.97 6.68 5.71
C ALA A 110 -16.00 5.50 5.56
N LYS A 111 -16.02 4.57 6.53
CA LYS A 111 -15.19 3.35 6.54
C LYS A 111 -15.97 2.14 6.04
N GLU A 112 -15.33 1.33 5.22
CA GLU A 112 -15.83 0.05 4.71
C GLU A 112 -14.75 -1.03 4.89
N ILE A 113 -15.13 -2.16 5.50
CA ILE A 113 -14.28 -3.35 5.63
C ILE A 113 -15.03 -4.49 4.91
N PRO A 114 -14.60 -4.91 3.71
CA PRO A 114 -15.29 -5.95 2.96
C PRO A 114 -15.26 -7.28 3.73
N GLU A 115 -16.41 -7.94 3.87
CA GLU A 115 -16.54 -9.22 4.60
C GLU A 115 -15.60 -10.30 4.06
N LYS A 116 -15.46 -10.37 2.73
CA LYS A 116 -14.59 -11.34 2.05
C LYS A 116 -13.10 -11.03 2.21
N PHE A 117 -12.75 -9.79 2.54
CA PHE A 117 -11.37 -9.31 2.62
C PHE A 117 -11.17 -8.44 3.88
N PRO A 118 -11.23 -9.03 5.09
CA PRO A 118 -11.21 -8.26 6.35
C PRO A 118 -9.88 -7.54 6.61
N ARG A 119 -8.83 -7.89 5.87
CA ARG A 119 -7.52 -7.22 5.88
C ARG A 119 -7.50 -5.95 5.03
N ARG A 120 -8.51 -5.74 4.19
CA ARG A 120 -8.68 -4.55 3.37
C ARG A 120 -9.58 -3.57 4.09
N THR A 121 -9.20 -2.30 4.10
CA THR A 121 -10.01 -1.22 4.65
C THR A 121 -10.11 -0.12 3.61
N THR A 122 -11.31 0.34 3.31
CA THR A 122 -11.55 1.45 2.38
C THR A 122 -12.15 2.62 3.13
N TYR A 123 -11.64 3.82 2.88
CA TYR A 123 -12.16 5.07 3.39
C TYR A 123 -12.64 5.92 2.22
N ARG A 124 -13.88 6.38 2.28
CA ARG A 124 -14.44 7.35 1.35
C ARG A 124 -14.47 8.70 2.05
N LEU A 125 -13.69 9.64 1.53
CA LEU A 125 -13.63 11.01 2.02
C LEU A 125 -14.52 11.86 1.10
N SER A 126 -15.51 12.53 1.68
CA SER A 126 -16.51 13.30 0.93
C SER A 126 -16.53 14.75 1.36
N ARG A 127 -16.77 15.66 0.40
CA ARG A 127 -16.96 17.10 0.62
C ARG A 127 -18.29 17.51 0.00
N GLY A 128 -19.16 18.15 0.77
CA GLY A 128 -20.48 18.61 0.27
C GLY A 128 -21.38 17.49 -0.27
N GLY A 129 -21.26 16.26 0.27
CA GLY A 129 -22.05 15.11 -0.14
C GLY A 129 -21.53 14.33 -1.35
N ALA A 130 -20.47 14.81 -2.02
CA ALA A 130 -19.80 14.09 -3.11
C ALA A 130 -18.49 13.46 -2.62
N VAL A 131 -18.15 12.27 -3.12
CA VAL A 131 -16.89 11.59 -2.82
C VAL A 131 -15.74 12.35 -3.48
N ALA A 132 -14.84 12.90 -2.67
CA ALA A 132 -13.68 13.66 -3.12
C ALA A 132 -12.44 12.76 -3.29
N LEU A 133 -12.29 11.73 -2.46
CA LEU A 133 -11.17 10.80 -2.52
C LEU A 133 -11.56 9.44 -1.94
N VAL A 134 -11.02 8.39 -2.51
CA VAL A 134 -11.03 7.04 -1.93
C VAL A 134 -9.62 6.66 -1.48
N VAL A 135 -9.48 6.29 -0.22
CA VAL A 135 -8.23 5.76 0.35
C VAL A 135 -8.40 4.28 0.63
N GLU A 136 -7.48 3.45 0.16
CA GLU A 136 -7.48 2.00 0.37
C GLU A 136 -6.25 1.57 1.17
N LEU A 137 -6.47 0.85 2.27
CA LEU A 137 -5.44 0.18 3.05
C LEU A 137 -5.52 -1.32 2.78
N LEU A 138 -4.41 -1.94 2.41
CA LEU A 138 -4.33 -3.39 2.15
C LEU A 138 -2.95 -3.94 2.51
N PRO A 139 -2.82 -5.26 2.69
CA PRO A 139 -1.50 -5.85 2.85
C PRO A 139 -0.70 -5.78 1.54
N ASP A 140 0.63 -5.73 1.62
CA ASP A 140 1.56 -5.74 0.47
C ASP A 140 1.31 -6.95 -0.44
N THR A 141 0.97 -8.08 0.16
CA THR A 141 0.63 -9.32 -0.55
C THR A 141 -0.62 -9.19 -1.45
N SER A 142 -1.42 -8.13 -1.31
CA SER A 142 -2.62 -7.95 -2.12
C SER A 142 -2.35 -7.20 -3.44
N SER A 143 -2.72 -7.86 -4.53
CA SER A 143 -2.51 -7.41 -5.92
C SER A 143 -3.76 -6.75 -6.54
N THR A 144 -4.86 -6.61 -5.78
CA THR A 144 -6.16 -6.21 -6.34
C THR A 144 -6.11 -4.85 -7.03
N LYS A 145 -6.77 -4.70 -8.18
CA LYS A 145 -6.86 -3.43 -8.93
C LYS A 145 -8.30 -2.95 -9.14
N LYS A 146 -9.27 -3.74 -8.67
CA LYS A 146 -10.69 -3.53 -8.95
C LYS A 146 -11.17 -2.15 -8.51
N LEU A 147 -10.97 -1.79 -7.24
CA LEU A 147 -11.42 -0.49 -6.71
C LEU A 147 -10.71 0.68 -7.39
N ARG A 148 -9.40 0.58 -7.64
CA ARG A 148 -8.67 1.59 -8.40
C ARG A 148 -9.31 1.84 -9.77
N ASN A 149 -9.66 0.77 -10.49
CA ASN A 149 -10.28 0.88 -11.82
C ASN A 149 -11.70 1.45 -11.75
N GLU A 150 -12.48 1.07 -10.72
CA GLU A 150 -13.82 1.62 -10.45
C GLU A 150 -13.79 3.12 -10.11
N CYS A 151 -12.80 3.57 -9.32
CA CYS A 151 -12.60 4.99 -9.04
C CYS A 151 -12.20 5.74 -10.31
N ALA A 152 -11.27 5.18 -11.09
CA ALA A 152 -10.83 5.78 -12.36
C ALA A 152 -11.97 5.94 -13.37
N SER A 153 -12.87 4.95 -13.50
CA SER A 153 -14.02 5.04 -14.41
C SER A 153 -15.06 6.08 -13.98
N GLN A 154 -15.12 6.40 -12.68
CA GLN A 154 -15.98 7.44 -12.11
C GLN A 154 -15.30 8.81 -12.02
N GLY A 155 -14.02 8.92 -12.38
CA GLY A 155 -13.24 10.15 -12.21
C GLY A 155 -12.97 10.53 -10.76
N ILE A 156 -13.03 9.56 -9.84
CA ILE A 156 -12.79 9.78 -8.41
C ILE A 156 -11.31 9.55 -8.12
N PRO A 157 -10.60 10.50 -7.47
CA PRO A 157 -9.23 10.29 -7.01
C PRO A 157 -9.11 9.07 -6.09
N TYR A 158 -7.97 8.39 -6.18
CA TYR A 158 -7.72 7.16 -5.44
C TYR A 158 -6.28 7.09 -4.94
N VAL A 159 -6.10 6.76 -3.66
CA VAL A 159 -4.80 6.54 -3.03
C VAL A 159 -4.78 5.19 -2.30
N ARG A 160 -3.63 4.51 -2.36
CA ARG A 160 -3.40 3.21 -1.72
C ARG A 160 -2.24 3.26 -0.76
N PHE A 161 -2.39 2.73 0.44
CA PHE A 161 -1.29 2.48 1.36
C PHE A 161 -1.20 1.00 1.70
N TYR A 162 0.04 0.51 1.84
CA TYR A 162 0.31 -0.82 2.37
C TYR A 162 0.68 -0.68 3.84
N TYR A 163 -0.06 -1.36 4.71
CA TYR A 163 0.12 -1.23 6.16
C TYR A 163 1.18 -2.19 6.73
N ASP A 164 1.67 -3.12 5.91
CA ASP A 164 2.62 -4.17 6.29
C ASP A 164 3.76 -4.33 5.25
N HIS A 165 3.97 -3.34 4.38
CA HIS A 165 5.09 -3.37 3.45
C HIS A 165 6.39 -2.99 4.18
N ASP A 166 7.38 -3.88 4.13
CA ASP A 166 8.67 -3.66 4.78
C ASP A 166 9.37 -2.41 4.23
N GLY A 167 9.84 -1.58 5.15
CA GLY A 167 10.48 -0.31 4.82
C GLY A 167 9.54 0.73 4.24
N TRP A 168 8.20 0.59 4.34
CA TRP A 168 7.24 1.66 4.07
C TRP A 168 6.56 2.07 5.38
N TRP A 169 7.01 3.19 5.94
CA TRP A 169 6.64 3.59 7.28
C TRP A 169 5.27 4.26 7.33
N ASN A 170 4.85 4.89 6.23
CA ASN A 170 3.63 5.72 6.18
C ASN A 170 3.63 6.77 7.29
N THR A 171 4.69 7.58 7.38
CA THR A 171 4.73 8.72 8.32
C THR A 171 3.56 9.66 8.08
N ARG A 172 3.21 10.45 9.09
CA ARG A 172 2.07 11.36 9.03
C ARG A 172 2.24 12.37 7.92
N ALA A 173 3.42 12.99 7.80
CA ALA A 173 3.74 13.95 6.77
C ALA A 173 3.54 13.37 5.36
N TYR A 174 3.98 12.14 5.13
CA TYR A 174 3.82 11.47 3.83
C TYR A 174 2.37 11.12 3.51
N VAL A 175 1.62 10.60 4.48
CA VAL A 175 0.19 10.29 4.27
C VAL A 175 -0.57 11.57 3.92
N VAL A 176 -0.33 12.65 4.67
CA VAL A 176 -0.97 13.96 4.46
C VAL A 176 -0.60 14.54 3.09
N ASP A 177 0.69 14.59 2.75
CA ASP A 177 1.15 15.11 1.46
C ASP A 177 0.53 14.33 0.28
N ARG A 178 0.53 13.00 0.35
CA ARG A 178 -0.01 12.16 -0.72
C ARG A 178 -1.52 12.31 -0.89
N ILE A 179 -2.26 12.48 0.20
CA ILE A 179 -3.70 12.74 0.17
C ILE A 179 -3.99 14.14 -0.40
N ARG A 180 -3.26 15.17 0.05
CA ARG A 180 -3.42 16.54 -0.47
C ARG A 180 -3.16 16.58 -1.98
N LYS A 181 -2.06 15.97 -2.44
CA LYS A 181 -1.77 15.84 -3.88
C LYS A 181 -2.88 15.16 -4.68
N ALA A 182 -3.58 14.19 -4.09
CA ALA A 182 -4.68 13.50 -4.75
C ALA A 182 -5.98 14.32 -4.80
N LEU A 183 -6.18 15.24 -3.85
CA LEU A 183 -7.35 16.12 -3.79
C LEU A 183 -7.24 17.33 -4.74
N GLY A 184 -6.03 17.64 -5.22
CA GLY A 184 -5.73 18.83 -6.04
C GLY A 184 -5.53 20.09 -5.20
#